data_AF-A0A9W7AL45-F1
#
_entry.id   AF-A0A9W7AL45-F1
#
_cell.length_a   1.000
_cell.length_b   1.000
_cell.length_c   1.000
_cell.angle_alpha   90.00
_cell.angle_beta   90.00
_cell.angle_gamma   90.00
#
_symmetry.space_group_name_H-M   'P 1'
#
loop_
_entity.id
_entity.type
_entity.pdbx_description
1 polymer ?
#
loop_
_entity_poly.entity_id
_entity_poly.type
_entity_poly.pdbx_seq_one_letter_code
_entity_poly.pdbx_strand_id
1 'polypeptide(L)'
;MSNVVEDVLRGTLSYLRFTLSLSKDVVREVVIKCPKLLGYNTGLLEEKIKVFREITGFGEEDYEVFVGRNPKIFKYGVENFRGTVEYFKGLGIGEEGLERILLNYPRILTYSVTSKLRPNISYFTDRLDLKPRDVPVLLKGFPPLAWLRKEDLERKLEFLETELGYDKEDMRGMILRMPQVLGLSLERNLKPSLEYLREEIGEASLRESCKEFPSVLVYSLEGRVRPRVEELKRRGFEPRFVQVYVLGLGEERWKKWLEKQGETWTINE
;
A
#
# COMPACT_ATOMS: atom_id res chain seq x y z
N MET A 1 33.44 32.58 9.96
CA MET A 1 32.87 31.34 9.38
C MET A 1 31.64 30.83 10.15
N SER A 2 31.49 31.04 11.46
CA SER A 2 30.30 30.58 12.22
C SER A 2 28.99 31.25 11.80
N ASN A 3 28.98 32.58 11.58
CA ASN A 3 27.74 33.31 11.28
C ASN A 3 27.11 32.90 9.93
N VAL A 4 27.92 32.69 8.88
CA VAL A 4 27.39 32.31 7.56
C VAL A 4 26.70 30.95 7.58
N VAL A 5 27.27 29.98 8.31
CA VAL A 5 26.65 28.65 8.45
C VAL A 5 25.36 28.77 9.25
N GLU A 6 25.38 29.51 10.37
CA GLU A 6 24.19 29.72 11.19
C GLU A 6 23.06 30.43 10.43
N ASP A 7 23.39 31.43 9.61
CA ASP A 7 22.45 32.18 8.79
C ASP A 7 21.81 31.29 7.71
N VAL A 8 22.58 30.41 7.07
CA VAL A 8 22.05 29.45 6.08
C VAL A 8 21.08 28.47 6.75
N LEU A 9 21.47 27.90 7.91
CA LEU A 9 20.62 26.96 8.65
C LEU A 9 19.31 27.63 9.11
N ARG A 10 19.40 28.86 9.66
CA ARG A 10 18.22 29.65 10.06
C ARG A 10 17.33 29.99 8.87
N GLY A 11 17.93 30.34 7.73
CA GLY A 11 17.23 30.62 6.49
C GLY A 11 16.39 29.45 5.99
N THR A 12 16.97 28.25 5.92
CA THR A 12 16.22 27.05 5.50
C THR A 12 15.13 26.68 6.50
N LEU A 13 15.39 26.75 7.81
CA LEU A 13 14.37 26.47 8.83
C LEU A 13 13.20 27.46 8.77
N SER A 14 13.50 28.76 8.59
CA SER A 14 12.50 29.81 8.40
C SER A 14 11.67 29.56 7.14
N TYR A 15 12.31 29.19 6.04
CA TYR A 15 11.65 28.84 4.79
C TYR A 15 10.69 27.65 4.97
N LEU A 16 11.16 26.55 5.55
CA LEU A 16 10.33 25.37 5.81
C LEU A 16 9.14 25.70 6.70
N ARG A 17 9.33 26.52 7.75
CA ARG A 17 8.28 26.84 8.72
C ARG A 17 7.25 27.84 8.20
N PHE A 18 7.70 28.91 7.56
CA PHE A 18 6.88 30.08 7.27
C PHE A 18 6.52 30.19 5.79
N THR A 19 7.39 29.76 4.88
CA THR A 19 7.11 29.81 3.44
C THR A 19 6.38 28.57 2.96
N LEU A 20 6.75 27.39 3.46
CA LEU A 20 6.05 26.14 3.18
C LEU A 20 4.95 25.81 4.19
N SER A 21 4.73 26.69 5.16
CA SER A 21 3.71 26.55 6.20
C SER A 21 3.77 25.25 7.00
N LEU A 22 4.92 24.53 7.01
CA LEU A 22 5.03 23.24 7.71
C LEU A 22 4.93 23.44 9.22
N SER A 23 4.17 22.59 9.92
CA SER A 23 4.14 22.54 11.38
C SER A 23 5.54 22.36 11.97
N LYS A 24 5.73 22.81 13.22
CA LYS A 24 7.03 22.66 13.91
C LYS A 24 7.46 21.18 13.99
N ASP A 25 6.49 20.29 14.20
CA ASP A 25 6.73 18.84 14.27
C ASP A 25 7.14 18.28 12.91
N VAL A 26 6.47 18.69 11.81
CA VAL A 26 6.87 18.27 10.46
C VAL A 26 8.24 18.82 10.09
N VAL A 27 8.58 20.07 10.42
CA VAL A 27 9.94 20.60 10.20
C VAL A 27 10.98 19.75 10.93
N ARG A 28 10.71 19.37 12.18
CA ARG A 28 11.59 18.49 12.96
C ARG A 28 11.75 17.13 12.27
N GLU A 29 10.67 16.49 11.85
CA GLU A 29 10.73 15.21 11.13
C GLU A 29 11.52 15.30 9.83
N VAL A 30 11.29 16.36 9.04
CA VAL A 30 11.97 16.64 7.78
C VAL A 30 13.48 16.73 8.00
N VAL A 31 13.91 17.49 9.00
CA VAL A 31 15.33 17.67 9.34
C VAL A 31 15.94 16.35 9.82
N ILE A 32 15.24 15.57 10.65
CA ILE A 32 15.72 14.26 11.12
C ILE A 32 15.89 13.28 9.94
N LYS A 33 14.91 13.20 9.04
CA LYS A 33 14.92 12.28 7.90
C LYS A 33 15.85 12.73 6.77
N CYS A 34 16.12 14.03 6.64
CA CYS A 34 16.97 14.61 5.60
C CYS A 34 17.78 15.81 6.11
N PRO A 35 18.81 15.60 6.97
CA PRO A 35 19.58 16.71 7.55
C PRO A 35 20.30 17.59 6.51
N LYS A 36 20.67 16.99 5.37
CA LYS A 36 21.32 17.68 4.25
C LYS A 36 20.47 18.82 3.68
N LEU A 37 19.14 18.79 3.85
CA LEU A 37 18.23 19.83 3.37
C LEU A 37 18.58 21.21 3.95
N LEU A 38 19.12 21.26 5.17
CA LEU A 38 19.49 22.52 5.83
C LEU A 38 20.63 23.27 5.13
N GLY A 39 21.38 22.60 4.26
CA GLY A 39 22.42 23.24 3.43
C GLY A 39 21.93 23.64 2.04
N TYR A 40 20.64 23.51 1.73
CA TYR A 40 20.12 23.77 0.40
C TYR A 40 19.82 25.26 0.23
N ASN A 41 20.07 25.77 -0.99
CA ASN A 41 19.65 27.10 -1.36
C ASN A 41 18.11 27.21 -1.35
N THR A 42 17.57 28.15 -0.60
CA THR A 42 16.12 28.32 -0.41
C THR A 42 15.39 28.74 -1.68
N GLY A 43 16.02 29.52 -2.57
CA GLY A 43 15.46 29.88 -3.88
C GLY A 43 15.27 28.67 -4.79
N LEU A 44 16.28 27.78 -4.86
CA LEU A 44 16.16 26.53 -5.60
C LEU A 44 15.12 25.58 -5.00
N LEU A 45 14.97 25.57 -3.67
CA LEU A 45 13.88 24.83 -3.04
C LEU A 45 12.52 25.40 -3.47
N GLU A 46 12.37 26.72 -3.48
CA GLU A 46 11.13 27.38 -3.87
C GLU A 46 10.71 27.08 -5.31
N GLU A 47 11.64 27.15 -6.27
CA GLU A 47 11.36 26.80 -7.66
C GLU A 47 10.91 25.34 -7.79
N LYS A 48 11.60 24.41 -7.11
CA LYS A 48 11.20 23.00 -7.11
C LYS A 48 9.79 22.82 -6.57
N ILE A 49 9.44 23.54 -5.51
CA ILE A 49 8.15 23.41 -4.83
C ILE A 49 7.01 23.95 -5.69
N LYS A 50 7.21 25.07 -6.36
CA LYS A 50 6.25 25.60 -7.34
C LYS A 50 5.95 24.56 -8.42
N VAL A 51 6.99 23.95 -8.99
CA VAL A 51 6.84 22.90 -10.00
C VAL A 51 6.15 21.65 -9.44
N PHE A 52 6.46 21.23 -8.21
CA PHE A 52 5.75 20.12 -7.58
C PHE A 52 4.26 20.38 -7.44
N ARG A 53 3.88 21.56 -6.94
CA ARG A 53 2.49 21.94 -6.73
C ARG A 53 1.73 21.98 -8.05
N GLU A 54 2.35 22.52 -9.09
CA GLU A 54 1.78 22.54 -10.45
C GLU A 54 1.54 21.12 -10.99
N ILE A 55 2.51 20.22 -10.85
CA ILE A 55 2.42 18.85 -11.38
C ILE A 55 1.40 18.00 -10.60
N THR A 56 1.32 18.20 -9.29
CA THR A 56 0.51 17.35 -8.38
C THR A 56 -0.88 17.89 -8.12
N GLY A 57 -1.10 19.20 -8.27
CA GLY A 57 -2.35 19.86 -7.88
C GLY A 57 -2.55 19.99 -6.37
N PHE A 58 -1.53 19.69 -5.56
CA PHE A 58 -1.66 19.65 -4.09
C PHE A 58 -1.89 21.02 -3.48
N GLY A 59 -2.80 21.06 -2.51
CA GLY A 59 -2.95 22.20 -1.61
C GLY A 59 -1.81 22.30 -0.59
N GLU A 60 -1.86 23.32 0.26
CA GLU A 60 -0.86 23.53 1.33
C GLU A 60 -0.81 22.33 2.31
N GLU A 61 -1.98 21.84 2.74
CA GLU A 61 -2.10 20.74 3.70
C GLU A 61 -1.55 19.41 3.14
N ASP A 62 -1.89 19.11 1.89
CA ASP A 62 -1.38 17.94 1.16
C ASP A 62 0.14 17.98 1.03
N TYR A 63 0.67 19.18 0.74
CA TYR A 63 2.10 19.38 0.60
C TYR A 63 2.85 19.15 1.90
N GLU A 64 2.29 19.60 3.03
CA GLU A 64 2.83 19.34 4.36
C GLU A 64 2.95 17.83 4.63
N VAL A 65 1.86 17.09 4.38
CA VAL A 65 1.84 15.62 4.55
C VAL A 65 2.85 14.95 3.62
N PHE A 66 2.87 15.35 2.36
CA PHE A 66 3.74 14.80 1.32
C PHE A 66 5.23 14.98 1.66
N VAL A 67 5.63 16.21 2.01
CA VAL A 67 7.02 16.53 2.37
C VAL A 67 7.41 15.85 3.67
N GLY A 68 6.55 15.87 4.69
CA GLY A 68 6.82 15.20 5.97
C GLY A 68 7.08 13.70 5.81
N ARG A 69 6.35 13.04 4.91
CA ARG A 69 6.50 11.60 4.62
C ARG A 69 7.75 11.28 3.78
N ASN A 70 8.12 12.12 2.81
CA ASN A 70 9.33 11.90 2.01
C ASN A 70 10.18 13.16 1.79
N PRO A 71 10.92 13.63 2.80
CA PRO A 71 11.79 14.80 2.69
C PRO A 71 12.94 14.62 1.69
N LYS A 72 13.26 13.37 1.32
CA LYS A 72 14.31 13.07 0.35
C LYS A 72 13.91 13.45 -1.08
N ILE A 73 12.65 13.81 -1.32
CA ILE A 73 12.17 14.22 -2.63
C ILE A 73 12.98 15.40 -3.20
N PHE A 74 13.44 16.34 -2.36
CA PHE A 74 14.23 17.50 -2.78
C PHE A 74 15.60 17.15 -3.40
N LYS A 75 16.09 15.91 -3.22
CA LYS A 75 17.33 15.42 -3.83
C LYS A 75 17.19 15.15 -5.32
N TYR A 76 15.98 14.89 -5.80
CA TYR A 76 15.74 14.51 -7.19
C TYR A 76 15.34 15.75 -8.01
N GLY A 77 15.50 15.62 -9.34
CA GLY A 77 15.14 16.66 -10.30
C GLY A 77 13.66 16.66 -10.63
N VAL A 78 13.11 17.83 -10.94
CA VAL A 78 11.67 18.02 -11.18
C VAL A 78 11.14 17.25 -12.40
N GLU A 79 11.95 17.10 -13.44
CA GLU A 79 11.57 16.38 -14.66
C GLU A 79 11.29 14.89 -14.41
N ASN A 80 12.00 14.26 -13.46
CA ASN A 80 11.72 12.87 -13.08
C ASN A 80 10.31 12.72 -12.50
N PHE A 81 9.83 13.74 -11.79
CA PHE A 81 8.50 13.71 -11.18
C PHE A 81 7.42 13.95 -12.22
N ARG A 82 7.62 14.92 -13.12
CA ARG A 82 6.73 15.15 -14.25
C ARG A 82 6.54 13.86 -15.06
N GLY A 83 7.64 13.22 -15.45
CA GLY A 83 7.60 11.96 -16.18
C GLY A 83 6.91 10.82 -15.41
N THR A 84 7.05 10.77 -14.07
CA THR A 84 6.34 9.78 -13.25
C THR A 84 4.84 10.08 -13.20
N VAL A 85 4.44 11.33 -13.02
CA VAL A 85 3.03 11.73 -12.97
C VAL A 85 2.35 11.49 -14.31
N GLU A 86 2.96 11.93 -15.41
CA GLU A 86 2.47 11.69 -16.77
C GLU A 86 2.36 10.20 -17.07
N TYR A 87 3.34 9.40 -16.63
CA TYR A 87 3.29 7.96 -16.80
C TYR A 87 2.08 7.33 -16.09
N PHE A 88 1.82 7.70 -14.83
CA PHE A 88 0.67 7.16 -14.09
C PHE A 88 -0.67 7.63 -14.69
N LYS A 89 -0.76 8.89 -15.14
CA LYS A 89 -1.94 9.38 -15.89
C LYS A 89 -2.14 8.59 -17.19
N GLY A 90 -1.06 8.31 -17.92
CA GLY A 90 -1.07 7.50 -19.14
C GLY A 90 -1.48 6.04 -18.93
N LEU A 91 -1.35 5.50 -17.70
CA LEU A 91 -1.88 4.19 -17.34
C LEU A 91 -3.39 4.20 -17.08
N GLY A 92 -4.04 5.37 -17.07
CA GLY A 92 -5.47 5.52 -16.77
C GLY A 92 -5.77 5.75 -15.28
N ILE A 93 -4.78 6.16 -14.48
CA ILE A 93 -5.01 6.60 -13.10
C ILE A 93 -5.45 8.06 -13.14
N GLY A 94 -6.71 8.31 -12.76
CA GLY A 94 -7.25 9.68 -12.66
C GLY A 94 -6.64 10.49 -11.51
N GLU A 95 -6.90 11.80 -11.51
CA GLU A 95 -6.28 12.77 -10.59
C GLU A 95 -6.42 12.38 -9.11
N GLU A 96 -7.64 12.10 -8.63
CA GLU A 96 -7.89 11.70 -7.23
C GLU A 96 -7.12 10.43 -6.84
N GLY A 97 -7.07 9.45 -7.75
CA GLY A 97 -6.32 8.21 -7.53
C GLY A 97 -4.82 8.46 -7.46
N LEU A 98 -4.31 9.34 -8.32
CA LEU A 98 -2.90 9.72 -8.34
C LEU A 98 -2.53 10.50 -7.07
N GLU A 99 -3.34 11.47 -6.67
CA GLU A 99 -3.17 12.24 -5.44
C GLU A 99 -3.06 11.31 -4.23
N ARG A 100 -4.02 10.38 -4.08
CA ARG A 100 -3.98 9.38 -3.01
C ARG A 100 -2.70 8.54 -3.05
N ILE A 101 -2.23 8.13 -4.24
CA ILE A 101 -0.98 7.37 -4.39
C ILE A 101 0.21 8.21 -3.93
N LEU A 102 0.31 9.46 -4.40
CA LEU A 102 1.43 10.35 -4.11
C LEU A 102 1.49 10.75 -2.63
N LEU A 103 0.35 11.00 -1.99
CA LEU A 103 0.28 11.31 -0.55
C LEU A 103 0.69 10.12 0.32
N ASN A 104 0.26 8.91 -0.02
CA ASN A 104 0.54 7.72 0.78
C ASN A 104 1.87 7.05 0.44
N TYR A 105 2.34 7.20 -0.79
CA TYR A 105 3.57 6.60 -1.30
C TYR A 105 4.46 7.60 -2.04
N PRO A 106 4.85 8.72 -1.41
CA PRO A 106 5.62 9.79 -2.06
C PRO A 106 7.01 9.35 -2.54
N ARG A 107 7.49 8.19 -2.10
CA ARG A 107 8.74 7.57 -2.60
C ARG A 107 8.61 7.06 -4.04
N ILE A 108 7.40 6.90 -4.57
CA ILE A 108 7.18 6.43 -5.94
C ILE A 108 7.89 7.32 -6.97
N LEU A 109 7.90 8.62 -6.70
CA LEU A 109 8.54 9.66 -7.50
C LEU A 109 10.08 9.59 -7.53
N THR A 110 10.68 8.76 -6.68
CA THR A 110 12.14 8.57 -6.63
C THR A 110 12.63 7.42 -7.52
N TYR A 111 11.71 6.64 -8.08
CA TYR A 111 12.02 5.52 -8.96
C TYR A 111 11.99 5.96 -10.43
N SER A 112 12.89 5.38 -11.23
CA SER A 112 12.88 5.59 -12.68
C SER A 112 11.66 4.92 -13.32
N VAL A 113 10.94 5.68 -14.16
CA VAL A 113 9.85 5.13 -14.97
C VAL A 113 10.36 4.02 -15.89
N THR A 114 11.48 4.24 -16.58
CA THR A 114 11.96 3.35 -17.64
C THR A 114 12.63 2.09 -17.11
N SER A 115 13.39 2.19 -16.02
CA SER A 115 14.19 1.07 -15.50
C SER A 115 13.58 0.37 -14.29
N LYS A 116 12.52 0.95 -13.67
CA LYS A 116 11.92 0.37 -12.48
C LYS A 116 10.39 0.24 -12.57
N LEU A 117 9.67 1.35 -12.75
CA LEU A 117 8.20 1.34 -12.65
C LEU A 117 7.57 0.57 -13.81
N ARG A 118 7.94 0.90 -15.05
CA ARG A 118 7.40 0.27 -16.25
C ARG A 118 7.73 -1.24 -16.33
N PRO A 119 8.98 -1.69 -16.12
CA PRO A 119 9.28 -3.12 -16.15
C PRO A 119 8.50 -3.92 -15.10
N ASN A 120 8.32 -3.39 -13.90
CA ASN A 120 7.52 -4.04 -12.86
C ASN A 120 6.05 -4.15 -13.25
N ILE A 121 5.46 -3.10 -13.83
CA ILE A 121 4.07 -3.10 -14.29
C ILE A 121 3.89 -4.07 -15.46
N SER A 122 4.79 -4.04 -16.45
CA SER A 122 4.78 -4.99 -17.58
C SER A 122 4.86 -6.44 -17.11
N TYR A 123 5.71 -6.72 -16.11
CA TYR A 123 5.78 -8.06 -15.53
C TYR A 123 4.42 -8.55 -15.01
N PHE A 124 3.68 -7.73 -14.26
CA PHE A 124 2.35 -8.12 -13.79
C PHE A 124 1.36 -8.28 -14.95
N THR A 125 1.43 -7.40 -15.95
CA THR A 125 0.62 -7.50 -17.16
C THR A 125 0.80 -8.85 -17.85
N ASP A 126 2.04 -9.28 -18.06
CA ASP A 126 2.33 -10.53 -18.75
C ASP A 126 2.04 -11.76 -17.86
N ARG A 127 2.43 -11.70 -16.57
CA ARG A 127 2.31 -12.82 -15.63
C ARG A 127 0.85 -13.17 -15.31
N LEU A 128 -0.01 -12.16 -15.20
CA LEU A 128 -1.42 -12.30 -14.81
C LEU A 128 -2.39 -12.07 -15.97
N ASP A 129 -1.92 -11.84 -17.20
CA ASP A 129 -2.76 -11.48 -18.36
C ASP A 129 -3.66 -10.26 -18.07
N LEU A 130 -3.06 -9.20 -17.52
CA LEU A 130 -3.82 -7.99 -17.18
C LEU A 130 -4.18 -7.21 -18.44
N LYS A 131 -5.44 -6.76 -18.48
CA LYS A 131 -5.90 -5.81 -19.50
C LYS A 131 -5.48 -4.40 -19.08
N PRO A 132 -5.38 -3.43 -20.02
CA PRO A 132 -5.04 -2.05 -19.68
C PRO A 132 -5.91 -1.45 -18.56
N ARG A 133 -7.19 -1.80 -18.51
CA ARG A 133 -8.14 -1.37 -17.46
C ARG A 133 -7.84 -1.95 -16.07
N ASP A 134 -7.12 -3.06 -15.99
CA ASP A 134 -6.80 -3.74 -14.73
C ASP A 134 -5.60 -3.09 -14.04
N VAL A 135 -4.69 -2.47 -14.80
CA VAL A 135 -3.47 -1.84 -14.26
C VAL A 135 -3.78 -0.72 -13.24
N PRO A 136 -4.70 0.23 -13.51
CA PRO A 136 -5.12 1.19 -12.50
C PRO A 136 -5.73 0.56 -11.25
N VAL A 137 -6.48 -0.54 -11.40
CA VAL A 137 -7.09 -1.24 -10.26
C VAL A 137 -6.00 -1.81 -9.36
N LEU A 138 -5.04 -2.52 -9.95
CA LEU A 138 -3.89 -3.10 -9.25
C LEU A 138 -3.08 -2.01 -8.52
N LEU A 139 -2.72 -0.94 -9.23
CA LEU A 139 -1.87 0.11 -8.69
C LEU A 139 -2.57 0.95 -7.63
N LYS A 140 -3.87 1.25 -7.77
CA LYS A 140 -4.62 1.95 -6.70
C LYS A 140 -4.77 1.07 -5.46
N GLY A 141 -4.93 -0.24 -5.63
CA GLY A 141 -5.04 -1.20 -4.53
C GLY A 141 -3.74 -1.34 -3.73
N PHE A 142 -2.61 -1.50 -4.42
CA PHE A 142 -1.30 -1.59 -3.77
C PHE A 142 -0.18 -1.02 -4.66
N PRO A 143 0.05 0.31 -4.60
CA PRO A 143 1.08 0.98 -5.40
C PRO A 143 2.48 0.36 -5.31
N PRO A 144 2.94 -0.17 -4.15
CA PRO A 144 4.27 -0.78 -4.02
C PRO A 144 4.63 -1.83 -5.05
N LEU A 145 3.66 -2.51 -5.67
CA LEU A 145 3.93 -3.46 -6.75
C LEU A 145 4.75 -2.86 -7.90
N ALA A 146 4.61 -1.55 -8.16
CA ALA A 146 5.38 -0.86 -9.18
C ALA A 146 6.89 -0.76 -8.88
N TRP A 147 7.36 -1.04 -7.66
CA TRP A 147 8.80 -0.96 -7.34
C TRP A 147 9.35 -2.05 -6.42
N LEU A 148 8.52 -2.97 -5.92
CA LEU A 148 9.00 -4.13 -5.17
C LEU A 148 9.93 -5.02 -6.04
N ARG A 149 10.69 -5.90 -5.39
CA ARG A 149 11.63 -6.79 -6.10
C ARG A 149 10.84 -7.87 -6.82
N LYS A 150 11.13 -8.07 -8.10
CA LYS A 150 10.40 -9.00 -8.97
C LYS A 150 10.51 -10.43 -8.44
N GLU A 151 11.70 -10.81 -7.99
CA GLU A 151 12.00 -12.15 -7.49
C GLU A 151 11.20 -12.47 -6.22
N ASP A 152 10.97 -11.48 -5.36
CA ASP A 152 10.15 -11.65 -4.15
C ASP A 152 8.65 -11.71 -4.48
N LEU A 153 8.22 -11.05 -5.55
CA LEU A 153 6.84 -11.10 -6.03
C LEU A 153 6.54 -12.43 -6.72
N GLU A 154 7.44 -12.92 -7.57
CA GLU A 154 7.28 -14.22 -8.26
C GLU A 154 7.18 -15.36 -7.25
N ARG A 155 8.09 -15.42 -6.27
CA ARG A 155 8.04 -16.47 -5.23
C ARG A 155 6.71 -16.52 -4.48
N LYS A 156 6.08 -15.36 -4.26
CA LYS A 156 4.76 -15.30 -3.59
C LYS A 156 3.64 -15.74 -4.53
N LEU A 157 3.71 -15.36 -5.80
CA LEU A 157 2.75 -15.79 -6.81
C LEU A 157 2.81 -17.29 -7.03
N GLU A 158 4.00 -17.86 -7.24
CA GLU A 158 4.22 -19.31 -7.38
C GLU A 158 3.71 -20.08 -6.16
N PHE A 159 4.02 -19.57 -4.96
CA PHE A 159 3.53 -20.16 -3.71
C PHE A 159 2.00 -20.16 -3.63
N LEU A 160 1.35 -19.01 -3.85
CA LEU A 160 -0.11 -18.91 -3.80
C LEU A 160 -0.78 -19.78 -4.88
N GLU A 161 -0.23 -19.79 -6.10
CA GLU A 161 -0.72 -20.59 -7.22
C GLU A 161 -0.66 -22.08 -6.89
N THR A 162 0.45 -22.54 -6.30
CA THR A 162 0.66 -23.94 -5.89
C THR A 162 -0.23 -24.32 -4.72
N GLU A 163 -0.22 -23.54 -3.64
CA GLU A 163 -0.93 -23.87 -2.39
C GLU A 163 -2.45 -23.78 -2.50
N LEU A 164 -2.97 -23.04 -3.49
CA LEU A 164 -4.41 -22.91 -3.73
C LEU A 164 -4.88 -23.69 -4.97
N GLY A 165 -3.96 -24.25 -5.76
CA GLY A 165 -4.29 -24.88 -7.03
C GLY A 165 -5.06 -23.92 -7.95
N TYR A 166 -4.59 -22.68 -8.04
CA TYR A 166 -5.20 -21.65 -8.88
C TYR A 166 -4.60 -21.69 -10.27
N ASP A 167 -5.44 -21.45 -11.27
CA ASP A 167 -4.96 -21.13 -12.60
C ASP A 167 -4.65 -19.63 -12.72
N LYS A 168 -4.24 -19.20 -13.92
CA LYS A 168 -3.93 -17.80 -14.18
C LYS A 168 -5.15 -16.88 -13.99
N GLU A 169 -6.36 -17.33 -14.30
CA GLU A 169 -7.57 -16.51 -14.17
C GLU A 169 -7.95 -16.31 -12.70
N ASP A 170 -7.88 -17.38 -11.91
CA ASP A 170 -8.08 -17.34 -10.45
C ASP A 170 -7.03 -16.43 -9.79
N MET A 171 -5.76 -16.57 -10.16
CA MET A 171 -4.68 -15.69 -9.68
C MET A 171 -4.92 -14.23 -10.06
N ARG A 172 -5.30 -13.94 -11.32
CA ARG A 172 -5.63 -12.58 -11.76
C ARG A 172 -6.77 -12.00 -10.93
N GLY A 173 -7.85 -12.76 -10.75
CA GLY A 173 -9.01 -12.34 -9.96
C GLY A 173 -8.66 -12.02 -8.51
N MET A 174 -7.94 -12.93 -7.85
CA MET A 174 -7.51 -12.79 -6.45
C MET A 174 -6.61 -11.55 -6.28
N ILE A 175 -5.58 -11.39 -7.12
CA ILE A 175 -4.61 -10.31 -7.00
C ILE A 175 -5.22 -8.94 -7.34
N LEU A 176 -6.15 -8.85 -8.29
CA LEU A 176 -6.87 -7.59 -8.55
C LEU A 176 -7.79 -7.20 -7.40
N ARG A 177 -8.36 -8.18 -6.69
CA ARG A 177 -9.23 -7.95 -5.52
C ARG A 177 -8.45 -7.55 -4.28
N MET A 178 -7.27 -8.13 -4.05
CA MET A 178 -6.45 -7.87 -2.86
C MET A 178 -4.94 -7.91 -3.16
N PRO A 179 -4.40 -6.91 -3.88
CA PRO A 179 -2.99 -6.89 -4.24
C PRO A 179 -2.03 -6.77 -3.04
N GLN A 180 -2.53 -6.33 -1.89
CA GLN A 180 -1.78 -6.23 -0.63
C GLN A 180 -1.27 -7.58 -0.14
N VAL A 181 -1.86 -8.70 -0.58
CA VAL A 181 -1.37 -10.06 -0.27
C VAL A 181 0.11 -10.22 -0.67
N LEU A 182 0.53 -9.60 -1.77
CA LEU A 182 1.91 -9.63 -2.26
C LEU A 182 2.86 -8.71 -1.46
N GLY A 183 2.32 -7.86 -0.59
CA GLY A 183 3.07 -7.05 0.37
C GLY A 183 3.50 -7.83 1.62
N LEU A 184 2.86 -8.97 1.90
CA LEU A 184 3.08 -9.76 3.11
C LEU A 184 4.38 -10.56 3.06
N SER A 185 4.91 -10.94 4.22
CA SER A 185 6.05 -11.86 4.29
C SER A 185 5.60 -13.27 3.93
N LEU A 186 6.35 -13.93 3.03
CA LEU A 186 6.05 -15.31 2.67
C LEU A 186 6.12 -16.23 3.90
N GLU A 187 7.25 -16.20 4.62
CA GLU A 187 7.51 -17.08 5.77
C GLU A 187 6.75 -16.70 7.05
N ARG A 188 6.57 -15.40 7.30
CA ARG A 188 5.98 -14.93 8.58
C ARG A 188 4.48 -14.68 8.51
N ASN A 189 3.89 -14.66 7.32
CA ASN A 189 2.48 -14.34 7.14
C ASN A 189 1.77 -15.33 6.23
N LEU A 190 2.13 -15.40 4.93
CA LEU A 190 1.36 -16.18 3.96
C LEU A 190 1.34 -17.67 4.30
N LYS A 191 2.50 -18.28 4.54
CA LYS A 191 2.62 -19.70 4.89
C LYS A 191 1.83 -20.08 6.17
N PRO A 192 2.08 -19.44 7.33
CA PRO A 192 1.34 -19.76 8.55
C PRO A 192 -0.17 -19.54 8.41
N SER A 193 -0.60 -18.49 7.71
CA SER A 193 -2.03 -18.21 7.52
C SER A 193 -2.71 -19.27 6.67
N LEU A 194 -2.09 -19.71 5.57
CA LEU A 194 -2.66 -20.77 4.73
C LEU A 194 -2.66 -22.12 5.44
N GLU A 195 -1.59 -22.48 6.15
CA GLU A 195 -1.51 -23.72 6.93
C GLU A 195 -2.61 -23.77 7.99
N TYR A 196 -2.74 -22.70 8.79
CA TYR A 196 -3.79 -22.63 9.80
C TYR A 196 -5.19 -22.71 9.19
N LEU A 197 -5.49 -21.92 8.16
CA LEU A 197 -6.81 -21.97 7.53
C LEU A 197 -7.06 -23.35 6.89
N ARG A 198 -6.06 -24.00 6.30
CA ARG A 198 -6.19 -25.36 5.76
C ARG A 198 -6.59 -26.36 6.84
N GLU A 199 -5.97 -26.31 8.00
CA GLU A 199 -6.32 -27.16 9.15
C GLU A 199 -7.73 -26.89 9.67
N GLU A 200 -8.16 -25.63 9.64
CA GLU A 200 -9.42 -25.19 10.22
C GLU A 200 -10.64 -25.43 9.32
N ILE A 201 -10.52 -25.20 8.00
CA ILE A 201 -11.65 -25.25 7.07
C ILE A 201 -11.49 -26.27 5.94
N GLY A 202 -10.33 -26.93 5.85
CA GLY A 202 -10.00 -27.88 4.79
C GLY A 202 -9.62 -27.23 3.45
N GLU A 203 -8.97 -28.02 2.59
CA GLU A 203 -8.37 -27.58 1.31
C GLU A 203 -9.40 -26.92 0.36
N ALA A 204 -10.55 -27.58 0.14
CA ALA A 204 -11.56 -27.08 -0.79
C ALA A 204 -12.17 -25.74 -0.33
N SER A 205 -12.45 -25.61 0.96
CA SER A 205 -12.99 -24.37 1.53
C SER A 205 -11.93 -23.27 1.51
N LEU A 206 -10.66 -23.59 1.79
CA LEU A 206 -9.55 -22.65 1.72
C LEU A 206 -9.42 -22.06 0.32
N ARG A 207 -9.41 -22.93 -0.69
CA ARG A 207 -9.35 -22.57 -2.10
C ARG A 207 -10.47 -21.59 -2.46
N GLU A 208 -11.71 -21.90 -2.10
CA GLU A 208 -12.83 -21.01 -2.41
C GLU A 208 -12.75 -19.71 -1.59
N SER A 209 -12.40 -19.79 -0.31
CA SER A 209 -12.31 -18.63 0.60
C SER A 209 -11.27 -17.62 0.16
N CYS A 210 -10.10 -18.06 -0.30
CA CYS A 210 -9.08 -17.17 -0.82
C CYS A 210 -9.50 -16.55 -2.17
N LYS A 211 -10.40 -17.20 -2.91
CA LYS A 211 -10.89 -16.72 -4.19
C LYS A 211 -11.86 -15.59 -3.94
N GLU A 212 -12.91 -15.84 -3.15
CA GLU A 212 -13.96 -14.87 -2.86
C GLU A 212 -13.52 -13.77 -1.87
N PHE A 213 -12.74 -14.14 -0.84
CA PHE A 213 -12.36 -13.26 0.27
C PHE A 213 -10.86 -13.26 0.56
N PRO A 214 -10.00 -12.88 -0.40
CA PRO A 214 -8.54 -12.86 -0.20
C PRO A 214 -8.07 -11.91 0.91
N SER A 215 -8.93 -11.00 1.39
CA SER A 215 -8.68 -10.15 2.55
C SER A 215 -8.35 -10.94 3.81
N VAL A 216 -8.82 -12.19 3.95
CA VAL A 216 -8.51 -13.04 5.10
C VAL A 216 -7.01 -13.19 5.32
N LEU A 217 -6.23 -13.27 4.24
CA LEU A 217 -4.77 -13.45 4.29
C LEU A 217 -4.03 -12.19 4.75
N VAL A 218 -4.66 -11.02 4.62
CA VAL A 218 -4.07 -9.72 4.98
C VAL A 218 -4.27 -9.41 6.46
N TYR A 219 -5.25 -10.03 7.11
CA TYR A 219 -5.45 -9.86 8.54
C TYR A 219 -4.37 -10.58 9.36
N SER A 220 -4.07 -10.03 10.53
CA SER A 220 -3.14 -10.67 11.46
C SER A 220 -3.69 -12.03 11.88
N LEU A 221 -2.91 -13.08 11.65
CA LEU A 221 -3.26 -14.44 12.07
C LEU A 221 -3.52 -14.48 13.57
N GLU A 222 -2.53 -14.08 14.37
CA GLU A 222 -2.61 -14.11 15.84
C GLU A 222 -3.49 -12.99 16.42
N GLY A 223 -3.52 -11.82 15.78
CA GLY A 223 -4.28 -10.67 16.31
C GLY A 223 -5.76 -10.65 15.94
N ARG A 224 -6.19 -11.44 14.94
CA ARG A 224 -7.58 -11.40 14.46
C ARG A 224 -8.11 -12.76 14.03
N VAL A 225 -7.43 -13.45 13.13
CA VAL A 225 -7.98 -14.66 12.50
C VAL A 225 -8.15 -15.78 13.53
N ARG A 226 -7.07 -16.16 14.23
CA ARG A 226 -7.07 -17.25 15.22
C ARG A 226 -8.03 -16.98 16.39
N PRO A 227 -7.99 -15.82 17.08
CA PRO A 227 -8.91 -15.57 18.20
C PRO A 227 -10.39 -15.66 17.79
N ARG A 228 -10.73 -15.25 16.58
CA ARG A 228 -12.12 -15.31 16.08
C ARG A 228 -12.53 -16.73 15.71
N VAL A 229 -11.64 -17.51 15.10
CA VAL A 229 -11.90 -18.93 14.83
C VAL A 229 -12.08 -19.72 16.14
N GLU A 230 -11.25 -19.47 17.14
CA GLU A 230 -11.37 -20.09 18.48
C GLU A 230 -12.68 -19.70 19.19
N GLU A 231 -13.10 -18.43 19.08
CA GLU A 231 -14.39 -17.97 19.62
C GLU A 231 -15.57 -18.67 18.95
N LEU A 232 -15.53 -18.82 17.61
CA LEU A 232 -16.54 -19.57 16.87
C LEU A 232 -16.60 -21.02 17.34
N LYS A 233 -15.45 -21.70 17.45
CA LYS A 233 -15.37 -23.07 17.96
C LYS A 233 -15.93 -23.20 19.38
N ARG A 234 -15.60 -22.26 20.28
CA ARG A 234 -16.11 -22.25 21.67
C ARG A 234 -17.63 -22.13 21.74
N ARG A 235 -18.24 -21.44 20.77
CA ARG A 235 -19.70 -21.31 20.63
C ARG A 235 -20.35 -22.47 19.87
N GLY A 236 -19.60 -23.51 19.54
CA GLY A 236 -20.11 -24.72 18.86
C GLY A 236 -20.16 -24.61 17.34
N PHE A 237 -19.48 -23.62 16.73
CA PHE A 237 -19.36 -23.56 15.28
C PHE A 237 -18.17 -24.37 14.77
N GLU A 238 -18.43 -25.16 13.74
CA GLU A 238 -17.39 -25.67 12.86
C GLU A 238 -17.03 -24.59 11.84
N PRO A 239 -15.76 -24.15 11.77
CA PRO A 239 -15.30 -23.23 10.73
C PRO A 239 -15.57 -23.83 9.33
N ARG A 240 -16.25 -23.07 8.47
CA ARG A 240 -16.51 -23.39 7.06
C ARG A 240 -16.26 -22.12 6.22
N PHE A 241 -16.42 -22.26 4.91
CA PHE A 241 -16.22 -21.19 3.93
C PHE A 241 -16.91 -19.86 4.32
N VAL A 242 -18.19 -19.90 4.74
CA VAL A 242 -18.98 -18.68 4.96
C VAL A 242 -18.50 -17.89 6.19
N GLN A 243 -17.92 -18.55 7.20
CA GLN A 243 -17.36 -17.84 8.36
C GLN A 243 -16.12 -17.01 8.01
N VAL A 244 -15.39 -17.34 6.94
CA VAL A 244 -14.17 -16.60 6.57
C VAL A 244 -14.47 -15.13 6.23
N TYR A 245 -15.63 -14.85 5.62
CA TYR A 245 -16.10 -13.46 5.46
C TYR A 245 -16.23 -12.76 6.82
N VAL A 246 -16.80 -13.45 7.80
CA VAL A 246 -17.04 -12.94 9.15
C VAL A 246 -15.72 -12.66 9.89
N LEU A 247 -14.68 -13.47 9.63
CA LEU A 247 -13.32 -13.22 10.15
C LEU A 247 -12.77 -11.85 9.69
N GLY A 248 -13.24 -11.35 8.55
CA GLY A 248 -12.87 -10.05 8.01
C GLY A 248 -13.70 -8.85 8.46
N LEU A 249 -14.74 -9.03 9.27
CA LEU A 249 -15.56 -7.92 9.75
C LEU A 249 -14.77 -6.95 10.64
N GLY A 250 -15.09 -5.66 10.55
CA GLY A 250 -14.62 -4.68 11.53
C GLY A 250 -15.08 -5.03 12.95
N GLU A 251 -14.36 -4.57 13.98
CA GLU A 251 -14.55 -5.03 15.36
C GLU A 251 -15.97 -4.83 15.89
N GLU A 252 -16.60 -3.69 15.58
CA GLU A 252 -17.97 -3.41 15.96
C GLU A 252 -18.97 -4.34 15.26
N ARG A 253 -18.79 -4.55 13.95
CA ARG A 253 -19.64 -5.46 13.16
C ARG A 253 -19.47 -6.91 13.60
N TRP A 254 -18.26 -7.33 13.92
CA TRP A 254 -17.95 -8.64 14.48
C TRP A 254 -18.73 -8.89 15.78
N LYS A 255 -18.69 -7.96 16.73
CA LYS A 255 -19.41 -8.07 18.01
C LYS A 255 -20.93 -8.12 17.81
N LYS A 256 -21.47 -7.19 17.02
CA LYS A 256 -22.91 -7.16 16.68
C LYS A 256 -23.35 -8.44 15.97
N TRP A 257 -22.53 -8.94 15.04
CA TRP A 257 -22.81 -10.21 14.37
C TRP A 257 -22.85 -11.34 15.40
N LEU A 258 -21.83 -11.48 16.26
CA LEU A 258 -21.78 -12.50 17.32
C LEU A 258 -22.96 -12.45 18.31
N GLU A 259 -23.46 -11.26 18.64
CA GLU A 259 -24.60 -11.07 19.55
C GLU A 259 -25.94 -11.48 18.93
N LYS A 260 -26.11 -11.23 17.63
CA LYS A 260 -27.31 -11.64 16.88
C LYS A 260 -27.43 -13.14 16.72
N GLN A 261 -26.32 -13.84 16.88
CA GLN A 261 -26.29 -15.26 16.72
C GLN A 261 -26.78 -15.97 18.01
N GLY A 262 -28.02 -16.49 17.97
CA GLY A 262 -28.67 -17.25 19.05
C GLY A 262 -28.51 -18.77 18.91
N GLU A 263 -29.58 -19.55 19.16
CA GLU A 263 -29.59 -21.02 18.98
C GLU A 263 -29.62 -21.47 17.50
N THR A 264 -30.14 -20.62 16.61
CA THR A 264 -30.10 -20.81 15.16
C THR A 264 -29.24 -19.75 14.51
N TRP A 265 -28.23 -20.21 13.78
CA TRP A 265 -27.16 -19.41 13.22
C TRP A 265 -27.50 -19.00 11.79
N THR A 266 -27.51 -17.69 11.50
CA THR A 266 -27.74 -17.16 10.14
C THR A 266 -26.46 -16.49 9.62
N ILE A 267 -25.93 -17.06 8.53
CA ILE A 267 -24.73 -16.53 7.85
C ILE A 267 -25.09 -15.65 6.64
N ASN A 268 -26.39 -15.50 6.36
CA ASN A 268 -26.92 -14.70 5.26
C ASN A 268 -27.57 -13.40 5.79
N GLU A 269 -26.76 -12.39 6.12
CA GLU A 269 -27.15 -10.97 6.10
C GLU A 269 -26.00 -10.13 5.51
#